data_AF-A0A8X6I5B6-F1
#
_entry.id   AF-A0A8X6I5B6-F1
#
_cell.length_a   1.000
_cell.length_b   1.000
_cell.length_c   1.000
_cell.angle_alpha   90.00
_cell.angle_beta   90.00
_cell.angle_gamma   90.00
#
_symmetry.space_group_name_H-M   'P 1'
#
loop_
_entity.id
_entity.type
_entity.pdbx_description
1 polymer ?
#
loop_
_entity_poly.entity_id
_entity_poly.type
_entity_poly.pdbx_seq_one_letter_code
_entity_poly.pdbx_strand_id
1 'polypeptide(L)'
;MKSGPMLWYKRRFFGSNWRDVHSVLYNDSSLIWYKDKSRQESDGGLVLKDAPELIAFGPYTSQVPDRPDLPDHYEPKELMAFGVRGKDTVYWFLCPNEAEVA
;
A
#
# COMPACT_ATOMS: atom_id res chain seq x y z
N MET A 1 -16.49 -5.91 -0.45
CA MET A 1 -15.35 -5.63 0.46
C MET A 1 -14.30 -6.71 0.28
N LYS A 2 -13.04 -6.33 0.08
CA LYS A 2 -11.88 -7.24 0.02
C LYS A 2 -10.90 -6.87 1.13
N SER A 3 -10.17 -7.83 1.68
CA SER A 3 -9.15 -7.55 2.70
C SER A 3 -8.05 -8.60 2.70
N GLY A 4 -6.85 -8.22 3.12
CA GLY A 4 -5.71 -9.12 3.20
C GLY A 4 -4.47 -8.44 3.78
N PRO A 5 -3.42 -9.23 4.03
CA PRO A 5 -2.12 -8.69 4.44
C PRO A 5 -1.48 -7.91 3.29
N MET A 6 -0.80 -6.81 3.62
CA MET A 6 0.06 -6.05 2.71
C MET A 6 1.27 -5.53 3.48
N LEU A 7 2.33 -5.15 2.77
CA LEU A 7 3.36 -4.29 3.35
C LEU A 7 3.07 -2.84 2.98
N TRP A 8 3.14 -1.93 3.95
CA TRP A 8 3.05 -0.50 3.75
C TRP A 8 4.42 0.16 3.96
N TYR A 9 4.85 0.99 3.00
CA TYR A 9 6.06 1.79 3.16
C TYR A 9 5.79 3.03 4.01
N LYS A 10 6.52 3.15 5.11
CA LYS A 10 6.59 4.36 5.91
C LYS A 10 8.02 4.56 6.37
N ARG A 11 8.68 5.61 5.85
CA ARG A 11 10.05 5.97 6.22
C ARG A 11 10.18 6.10 7.75
N ARG A 12 11.18 5.42 8.34
CA ARG A 12 11.54 5.47 9.77
C ARG A 12 13.03 5.78 9.93
N PHE A 13 13.40 6.23 11.14
CA PHE A 13 14.80 6.44 11.52
C PHE A 13 15.50 5.15 11.99
N PHE A 14 14.73 4.14 12.44
CA PHE A 14 15.25 2.83 12.88
C PHE A 14 14.32 1.71 12.42
N GLY A 15 14.90 0.59 11.97
CA GLY A 15 14.21 -0.63 11.54
C GLY A 15 13.63 -0.60 10.11
N SER A 16 12.77 -1.60 9.85
CA SER A 16 11.89 -1.75 8.68
C SER A 16 11.21 -0.45 8.21
N ASN A 17 11.48 0.06 7.00
CA ASN A 17 10.58 1.03 6.35
C ASN A 17 9.29 0.37 5.84
N TRP A 18 9.33 -0.93 5.53
CA TRP A 18 8.18 -1.72 5.14
C TRP A 18 7.55 -2.35 6.38
N ARG A 19 6.22 -2.22 6.51
CA ARG A 19 5.46 -2.64 7.69
C ARG A 19 4.34 -3.59 7.28
N ASP A 20 4.20 -4.73 7.96
CA ASP A 20 3.01 -5.55 7.84
C ASP A 20 1.77 -4.80 8.31
N VAL A 21 0.74 -4.80 7.47
CA VAL A 21 -0.57 -4.20 7.76
C VAL A 21 -1.67 -5.12 7.26
N HIS A 22 -2.82 -5.04 7.92
CA HIS A 22 -4.05 -5.65 7.39
C HIS A 22 -4.85 -4.59 6.64
N SER A 23 -4.92 -4.70 5.32
CA SER A 23 -5.61 -3.74 4.46
C SER A 23 -7.05 -4.19 4.16
N VAL A 24 -7.96 -3.23 4.09
CA VAL A 24 -9.37 -3.44 3.77
C VAL A 24 -9.80 -2.43 2.71
N LEU A 25 -10.29 -2.94 1.58
CA LEU A 25 -10.96 -2.17 0.54
C LEU A 25 -12.48 -2.30 0.71
N TYR A 26 -13.11 -1.20 1.10
CA TYR A 26 -14.54 -1.07 1.32
C TYR A 26 -15.30 -0.76 0.02
N ASN A 27 -16.62 -0.91 0.06
CA ASN A 27 -17.49 -0.74 -1.12
C ASN A 27 -17.61 0.72 -1.58
N ASP A 28 -17.30 1.68 -0.71
CA ASP A 28 -17.30 3.11 -0.98
C ASP A 28 -15.99 3.61 -1.63
N SER A 29 -15.08 2.68 -1.96
CA SER A 29 -13.72 2.90 -2.44
C SER A 29 -12.72 3.38 -1.38
N SER A 30 -13.07 3.30 -0.09
CA SER A 30 -12.12 3.53 1.00
C SER A 30 -11.15 2.35 1.10
N LEU A 31 -9.85 2.61 0.99
CA LEU A 31 -8.76 1.70 1.33
C LEU A 31 -8.19 2.12 2.68
N ILE A 32 -8.36 1.28 3.69
CA ILE A 32 -7.87 1.53 5.06
C ILE A 32 -6.92 0.40 5.44
N TRP A 33 -5.79 0.73 6.05
CA TRP A 33 -4.86 -0.27 6.57
C TRP A 33 -4.72 -0.16 8.08
N TYR A 34 -4.75 -1.32 8.72
CA TYR A 34 -4.76 -1.49 10.16
C TYR A 34 -3.48 -2.16 10.61
N LYS A 35 -3.11 -1.92 11.87
CA LYS A 35 -1.96 -2.57 12.49
C LYS A 35 -2.05 -4.10 12.46
N ASP A 36 -3.27 -4.64 12.57
CA ASP A 36 -3.53 -6.07 12.53
C ASP A 36 -5.00 -6.38 12.15
N LYS A 37 -5.33 -7.68 12.10
CA LYS A 37 -6.66 -8.21 11.72
C LYS A 37 -7.79 -7.81 12.68
N SER A 38 -7.51 -7.34 13.90
CA SER A 38 -8.53 -6.86 14.85
C SER A 38 -9.21 -5.58 14.37
N ARG A 39 -8.53 -4.81 13.52
CA ARG A 39 -9.00 -3.54 12.95
C ARG A 39 -9.39 -2.49 14.00
N GLN A 40 -8.87 -2.59 15.21
CA GLN A 40 -9.15 -1.61 16.27
C GLN A 40 -8.43 -0.28 16.07
N GLU A 41 -7.25 -0.30 15.46
CA GLU A 41 -6.40 0.87 15.23
C GLU A 41 -5.98 0.93 13.76
N SER A 42 -6.38 2.00 13.06
CA SER A 42 -5.94 2.26 11.68
C SER A 42 -4.62 3.03 11.67
N ASP A 43 -3.70 2.58 10.82
CA ASP A 43 -2.43 3.26 10.56
C ASP A 43 -2.59 4.36 9.49
N GLY A 44 -3.65 4.28 8.68
CA GLY A 44 -4.03 5.27 7.68
C GLY A 44 -5.15 4.80 6.75
N GLY A 45 -5.55 5.67 5.83
CA GLY A 45 -6.56 5.37 4.84
C GLY A 45 -6.68 6.44 3.76
N LEU A 46 -7.26 6.06 2.63
CA LEU A 46 -7.54 6.95 1.50
C LEU A 46 -8.76 6.46 0.71
N VAL A 47 -9.38 7.35 -0.06
CA VAL A 47 -10.53 7.04 -0.91
C VAL A 47 -10.07 6.99 -2.36
N LEU A 48 -9.99 5.79 -2.95
CA LEU A 48 -9.36 5.56 -4.25
C LEU A 48 -10.05 6.31 -5.40
N LYS A 49 -11.37 6.49 -5.32
CA LYS A 49 -12.15 7.19 -6.35
C LYS A 49 -11.93 8.70 -6.39
N ASP A 50 -11.27 9.27 -5.38
CA ASP A 50 -10.99 10.71 -5.34
C ASP A 50 -9.86 11.11 -6.30
N ALA A 51 -8.95 10.18 -6.61
CA ALA A 51 -7.84 10.38 -7.53
C ALA A 51 -7.47 9.07 -8.28
N PRO A 52 -8.39 8.49 -9.07
CA PRO A 52 -8.16 7.24 -9.78
C PRO A 52 -6.99 7.32 -10.76
N GLU A 53 -6.71 8.51 -11.30
CA GLU A 53 -5.57 8.79 -12.18
C GLU A 53 -4.20 8.72 -11.50
N LEU A 54 -4.17 8.72 -10.15
CA LEU A 54 -2.94 8.66 -9.35
C LEU A 54 -2.67 7.26 -8.78
N ILE A 55 -3.22 6.23 -9.41
CA ILE A 55 -3.00 4.83 -9.02
C ILE A 55 -2.05 4.17 -10.03
N ALA A 56 -0.97 3.57 -9.54
CA ALA A 56 -0.07 2.77 -10.37
C ALA A 56 0.18 1.40 -9.73
N PHE A 57 0.40 0.40 -10.57
CA PHE A 57 0.66 -0.97 -10.16
C PHE A 57 1.74 -1.60 -11.04
N GLY A 58 2.54 -2.46 -10.43
CA GLY A 58 3.50 -3.29 -11.13
C GLY A 58 4.54 -2.44 -11.89
N PRO A 59 4.86 -2.77 -13.15
CA PRO A 59 5.83 -2.01 -13.95
C PRO A 59 5.52 -0.52 -14.09
N TYR A 60 4.25 -0.11 -14.03
CA TYR A 60 3.84 1.29 -14.15
C TYR A 60 4.30 2.16 -12.98
N THR A 61 4.63 1.54 -11.82
CA THR A 61 5.19 2.25 -10.67
C THR A 61 6.58 2.84 -10.92
N SER A 62 7.28 2.40 -11.97
CA SER A 62 8.60 2.93 -12.35
C SER A 62 8.60 4.42 -12.71
N GLN A 63 7.45 4.96 -13.11
CA GLN A 63 7.29 6.37 -13.48
C GLN A 63 6.86 7.26 -12.30
N VAL A 64 6.58 6.66 -11.13
CA VAL A 64 6.08 7.39 -9.96
C VAL A 64 7.28 7.91 -9.15
N PRO A 65 7.31 9.21 -8.79
CA PRO A 65 8.44 9.81 -8.06
C PRO A 65 8.61 9.21 -6.67
N ASP A 66 9.84 9.26 -6.15
CA ASP A 66 10.19 8.79 -4.80
C ASP A 66 9.84 7.31 -4.54
N ARG A 67 10.01 6.47 -5.58
CA ARG A 67 9.82 5.03 -5.47
C ARG A 67 10.77 4.42 -4.43
N PRO A 68 10.27 3.70 -3.43
CA PRO A 68 11.11 3.07 -2.42
C PRO A 68 11.87 1.87 -2.99
N ASP A 69 13.03 1.59 -2.40
CA ASP A 69 13.71 0.32 -2.60
C ASP A 69 12.86 -0.82 -2.04
N LEU A 70 12.78 -1.91 -2.79
CA LEU A 70 12.01 -3.09 -2.40
C LEU A 70 12.78 -3.91 -1.36
N PRO A 71 12.08 -4.54 -0.40
CA PRO A 71 12.70 -5.51 0.48
C PRO A 71 13.08 -6.77 -0.32
N ASP A 72 13.97 -7.58 0.25
CA ASP A 72 14.40 -8.84 -0.35
C ASP A 72 13.18 -9.71 -0.69
N HIS A 73 13.28 -10.46 -1.80
CA HIS A 73 12.26 -11.39 -2.31
C HIS A 73 10.99 -10.74 -2.88
N TYR A 74 10.88 -9.42 -2.93
CA TYR A 74 9.79 -8.73 -3.63
C TYR A 74 10.22 -8.23 -5.01
N GLU A 75 9.29 -8.29 -5.97
CA GLU A 75 9.49 -7.84 -7.33
C GLU A 75 8.65 -6.59 -7.64
N PRO A 76 9.08 -5.74 -8.60
CA PRO A 76 8.31 -4.55 -9.01
C PRO A 76 6.87 -4.84 -9.43
N LYS A 77 6.56 -6.07 -9.86
CA LYS A 77 5.19 -6.51 -10.23
C LYS A 77 4.22 -6.55 -9.04
N GLU A 78 4.73 -6.57 -7.81
CA GLU A 78 3.95 -6.64 -6.57
C GLU A 78 3.73 -5.26 -5.94
N LEU A 79 4.38 -4.22 -6.48
CA LEU A 79 4.34 -2.86 -5.97
C LEU A 79 3.10 -2.11 -6.44
N MET A 80 2.48 -1.38 -5.52
CA MET A 80 1.37 -0.46 -5.75
C MET A 80 1.73 0.93 -5.25
N ALA A 81 1.24 1.94 -5.93
CA ALA A 81 1.37 3.34 -5.56
C ALA A 81 0.00 4.02 -5.61
N PHE A 82 -0.31 4.81 -4.58
CA PHE A 82 -1.52 5.62 -4.50
C PHE A 82 -1.15 7.07 -4.17
N GLY A 83 -1.34 7.98 -5.11
CA GLY A 83 -1.22 9.41 -4.87
C GLY A 83 -2.48 10.01 -4.26
N VAL A 84 -2.34 11.17 -3.64
CA VAL A 84 -3.48 11.97 -3.14
C VAL A 84 -3.51 13.31 -3.86
N ARG A 85 -4.68 13.66 -4.43
CA ARG A 85 -4.85 14.92 -5.14
C ARG A 85 -4.50 16.12 -4.25
N GLY A 86 -3.66 17.02 -4.75
CA GLY A 86 -3.23 18.22 -4.03
C GLY A 86 -2.20 17.97 -2.92
N LYS A 87 -1.58 16.78 -2.87
CA LYS A 87 -0.49 16.47 -1.94
C LYS A 87 0.68 15.83 -2.68
N ASP A 88 1.89 16.16 -2.26
CA ASP A 88 3.12 15.52 -2.73
C ASP A 88 3.39 14.18 -2.00
N THR A 89 2.34 13.44 -1.69
CA THR A 89 2.41 12.18 -0.92
C THR A 89 1.96 11.03 -1.79
N VAL A 90 2.83 10.03 -1.90
CA VAL A 90 2.53 8.73 -2.50
C VAL A 90 2.56 7.67 -1.40
N TYR A 91 1.47 6.92 -1.28
CA TYR A 91 1.42 5.74 -0.42
C TYR A 91 1.83 4.52 -1.22
N TRP A 92 2.89 3.85 -0.75
CA TRP A 92 3.43 2.66 -1.40
C TRP A 92 3.06 1.40 -0.64
N PHE A 93 2.65 0.38 -1.37
CA PHE A 93 2.31 -0.92 -0.81
C PHE A 93 2.92 -2.05 -1.63
N LEU A 94 3.28 -3.14 -0.97
CA LEU A 94 3.54 -4.42 -1.62
C LEU A 94 2.43 -5.39 -1.28
N CYS A 95 1.91 -6.06 -2.30
CA CYS A 95 1.03 -7.21 -2.14
C CYS A 95 1.91 -8.46 -2.07
N PRO A 96 1.92 -9.21 -0.96
CA PRO A 96 2.54 -10.51 -0.93
C PRO A 96 1.93 -11.40 -2.02
N ASN A 97 2.77 -12.17 -2.71
CA ASN A 97 2.32 -13.10 -3.73
C ASN A 97 1.26 -14.07 -3.16
N GLU A 98 0.28 -14.47 -3.97
CA GLU A 98 -0.86 -15.32 -3.59
C GLU A 98 -0.48 -16.66 -2.95
N ALA A 99 0.79 -17.08 -3.03
CA ALA A 99 1.31 -18.28 -2.39
C ALA A 99 1.23 -18.27 -0.84
N GLU A 100 1.07 -17.11 -0.19
CA GLU A 100 0.94 -17.00 1.27
C GLU A 100 -0.51 -16.74 1.76
N VAL A 101 -1.51 -16.90 0.88
CA VAL A 101 -2.92 -16.92 1.28
C VAL A 101 -3.39 -18.38 1.38
N ALA A 102 -2.89 -19.09 2.40
CA ALA A 102 -3.35 -20.43 2.78
C ALA A 102 -4.46 -20.37 3.83
#